data_AF-A0A4U0XSX1-F1
#
_entry.id   AF-A0A4U0XSX1-F1
#
_cell.length_a   1.000
_cell.length_b   1.000
_cell.length_c   1.000
_cell.angle_alpha   90.00
_cell.angle_beta   90.00
_cell.angle_gamma   90.00
#
_symmetry.space_group_name_H-M   'P 1'
#
loop_
_entity.id
_entity.type
_entity.pdbx_description
1 polymer ?
#
loop_
_entity_poly.entity_id
_entity_poly.type
_entity_poly.pdbx_seq_one_letter_code
_entity_poly.pdbx_strand_id
1 'polypeptide(L)'
;MGKKRTAAEARSGPAVVLKGGVATTTNEKKDRKDPSLAKVNGIGGKPASLIFEPRPDWHARELPEVPIPAILAPPPRRALEEIQHYAVALLEAENKEYETKHASSDASHKFMSTIMASGTLEDKVSALTLRVQESPLHAMKAFDNLLGLAKKRSRNQALMAVGALKDLLGQGMVLPPNRKLRTFAKQPGLYGALHGKYDNWKTGDPLPGKLEKIHLVVWAYEDWLKSTFFELLKVLEGWCSDEVVFARSRAVTFVWELLKEKPEQEENLLRLLVNKLGDTDKKIASRASHLLLQLQETHPAMKAIIINNIESESLYRPGQSSHAKYYAIITLNQTVLSTREQNVANKLLEIYFGLFVQLLKTPSKAQNQPDGPLVSKTNSHGQIQGGGGKPGKKAAQKAKSKATVGKSDEELKEKMIAAVLTGVNRAFPYAKIDDAVFETQMDTIFKVTHSSNFNTSIQALQLIQQISSSKHYSSDRFYHHVS
;
A
#
# COMPACT_ATOMS: atom_id res chain seq x y z
N MET A 1 -5.61 5.73 59.77
CA MET A 1 -5.85 4.58 60.67
C MET A 1 -6.43 3.43 59.85
N GLY A 2 -6.04 2.19 60.15
CA GLY A 2 -6.81 0.99 59.75
C GLY A 2 -6.23 0.15 58.60
N LYS A 3 -5.35 -0.80 58.94
CA LYS A 3 -4.93 -1.96 58.14
C LYS A 3 -6.04 -3.03 58.06
N LYS A 4 -5.81 -4.00 57.15
CA LYS A 4 -6.17 -5.46 57.15
C LYS A 4 -7.25 -5.83 56.11
N ARG A 5 -7.32 -7.03 55.52
CA ARG A 5 -6.46 -8.22 55.26
C ARG A 5 -7.29 -9.13 54.33
N THR A 6 -6.63 -10.03 53.62
CA THR A 6 -7.12 -11.14 52.78
C THR A 6 -7.62 -12.37 53.57
N ALA A 7 -8.52 -13.16 52.96
CA ALA A 7 -8.68 -14.64 53.03
C ALA A 7 -9.95 -15.00 52.20
N ALA A 8 -9.97 -15.88 51.19
CA ALA A 8 -9.68 -17.33 51.18
C ALA A 8 -10.50 -18.10 52.22
N GLU A 9 -11.69 -18.59 51.83
CA GLU A 9 -12.35 -19.83 52.29
C GLU A 9 -13.82 -19.84 51.83
N ALA A 10 -14.18 -20.75 50.92
CA ALA A 10 -15.54 -21.26 50.86
C ALA A 10 -15.60 -22.65 50.19
N ARG A 11 -15.65 -23.65 51.06
CA ARG A 11 -16.56 -24.81 51.03
C ARG A 11 -16.14 -26.07 50.28
N SER A 12 -15.70 -27.03 51.09
CA SER A 12 -15.68 -28.47 50.80
C SER A 12 -17.01 -29.14 51.21
N GLY A 13 -17.43 -30.12 50.41
CA GLY A 13 -18.11 -31.36 50.83
C GLY A 13 -19.66 -31.40 50.84
N PRO A 14 -20.30 -32.59 50.84
CA PRO A 14 -19.76 -33.96 50.65
C PRO A 14 -20.48 -34.81 49.58
N ALA A 15 -19.91 -35.99 49.32
CA ALA A 15 -20.40 -37.05 48.43
C ALA A 15 -21.49 -37.93 49.09
N VAL A 16 -22.40 -38.48 48.28
CA VAL A 16 -23.30 -39.59 48.66
C VAL A 16 -23.27 -40.66 47.57
N VAL A 17 -22.97 -41.88 48.02
CA VAL A 17 -22.99 -43.16 47.31
C VAL A 17 -24.38 -43.79 47.47
N LEU A 18 -24.98 -44.31 46.40
CA LEU A 18 -26.04 -45.32 46.50
C LEU A 18 -25.86 -46.43 45.45
N LYS A 19 -25.79 -47.67 45.95
CA LYS A 19 -25.81 -48.96 45.24
C LYS A 19 -27.22 -49.56 45.30
N GLY A 20 -27.56 -50.34 44.27
CA GLY A 20 -28.69 -51.28 44.20
C GLY A 20 -29.28 -51.27 42.78
N GLY A 21 -29.40 -52.35 42.01
CA GLY A 21 -29.38 -53.78 42.28
C GLY A 21 -30.70 -54.38 41.78
N VAL A 22 -30.74 -54.92 40.55
CA VAL A 22 -31.81 -55.82 40.06
C VAL A 22 -31.21 -56.81 39.05
N ALA A 23 -31.21 -58.10 39.41
CA ALA A 23 -31.13 -59.28 38.53
C ALA A 23 -32.57 -59.57 38.02
N THR A 24 -32.91 -60.31 36.96
CA THR A 24 -32.35 -61.44 36.19
C THR A 24 -33.32 -61.56 34.98
N THR A 25 -32.93 -61.99 33.78
CA THR A 25 -33.15 -63.38 33.34
C THR A 25 -32.63 -63.57 31.92
N THR A 26 -32.06 -64.75 31.75
CA THR A 26 -31.50 -65.40 30.57
C THR A 26 -32.52 -65.67 29.47
N ASN A 27 -32.10 -65.59 28.20
CA ASN A 27 -32.42 -66.65 27.24
C ASN A 27 -31.36 -66.72 26.14
N GLU A 28 -30.63 -67.84 26.12
CA GLU A 28 -29.75 -68.26 25.04
C GLU A 28 -30.59 -68.62 23.81
N LYS A 29 -30.14 -68.23 22.61
CA LYS A 29 -30.31 -69.05 21.41
C LYS A 29 -29.11 -68.83 20.48
N LYS A 30 -28.39 -69.92 20.32
CA LYS A 30 -27.18 -70.10 19.51
C LYS A 30 -27.66 -70.74 18.21
N ASP A 31 -27.57 -70.05 17.08
CA ASP A 31 -27.72 -70.70 15.78
C ASP A 31 -26.65 -70.24 14.76
N ARG A 32 -25.92 -71.29 14.37
CA ARG A 32 -24.95 -71.58 13.32
C ARG A 32 -24.80 -70.59 12.15
N LYS A 33 -23.52 -70.31 11.85
CA LYS A 33 -23.03 -69.84 10.54
C LYS A 33 -23.35 -70.89 9.46
N ASP A 34 -23.87 -70.44 8.33
CA ASP A 34 -23.70 -71.10 7.04
C ASP A 34 -23.16 -70.08 6.02
N PRO A 35 -22.10 -70.38 5.24
CA PRO A 35 -21.37 -69.42 4.43
C PRO A 35 -21.85 -69.51 2.97
N SER A 36 -22.91 -68.81 2.61
CA SER A 36 -23.16 -68.49 1.21
C SER A 36 -24.00 -67.23 1.10
N LEU A 37 -23.33 -66.13 0.77
CA LEU A 37 -23.82 -64.93 0.07
C LEU A 37 -22.67 -63.91 0.09
N ALA A 38 -21.55 -64.33 -0.51
CA ALA A 38 -20.52 -63.41 -0.97
C ALA A 38 -20.84 -63.05 -2.43
N LYS A 39 -20.64 -61.76 -2.75
CA LYS A 39 -20.80 -61.08 -4.05
C LYS A 39 -22.18 -60.49 -4.30
N VAL A 40 -22.31 -59.20 -4.01
CA VAL A 40 -22.36 -58.12 -5.02
C VAL A 40 -22.45 -56.81 -4.22
N ASN A 41 -21.38 -56.01 -4.29
CA ASN A 41 -21.37 -54.53 -4.27
C ASN A 41 -19.93 -54.06 -4.06
N GLY A 42 -19.10 -54.34 -5.06
CA GLY A 42 -17.90 -53.57 -5.30
C GLY A 42 -18.27 -52.28 -6.03
N ILE A 43 -18.58 -51.23 -5.29
CA ILE A 43 -18.34 -49.85 -5.72
C ILE A 43 -17.67 -49.17 -4.54
N GLY A 44 -16.36 -49.42 -4.39
CA GLY A 44 -15.50 -48.54 -3.64
C GLY A 44 -15.43 -47.22 -4.38
N GLY A 45 -16.32 -46.29 -4.03
CA GLY A 45 -16.15 -44.90 -4.42
C GLY A 45 -14.82 -44.42 -3.87
N LYS A 46 -13.85 -44.15 -4.75
CA LYS A 46 -12.63 -43.43 -4.36
C LYS A 46 -13.07 -42.18 -3.60
N PRO A 47 -12.48 -41.85 -2.43
CA PRO A 47 -12.76 -40.58 -1.79
C PRO A 47 -12.46 -39.47 -2.81
N ALA A 48 -13.44 -38.61 -3.07
CA ALA A 48 -13.33 -37.59 -4.11
C ALA A 48 -12.03 -36.80 -3.88
N SER A 49 -11.08 -36.87 -4.80
CA SER A 49 -9.82 -36.14 -4.70
C SER A 49 -10.10 -34.63 -4.77
N LEU A 50 -9.35 -33.84 -3.99
CA LEU A 50 -9.39 -32.38 -4.10
C LEU A 50 -9.10 -31.96 -5.56
N ILE A 51 -9.81 -30.94 -6.07
CA ILE A 51 -9.56 -30.37 -7.39
C ILE A 51 -8.16 -29.74 -7.41
N PHE A 52 -7.78 -29.09 -6.30
CA PHE A 52 -6.48 -28.48 -6.12
C PHE A 52 -5.64 -29.19 -5.06
N GLU A 53 -4.41 -29.57 -5.39
CA GLU A 53 -3.50 -30.16 -4.40
C GLU A 53 -3.01 -29.08 -3.42
N PRO A 54 -3.08 -29.31 -2.09
CA PRO A 54 -2.63 -28.33 -1.10
C PRO A 54 -1.14 -28.00 -1.27
N ARG A 55 -0.82 -26.72 -1.45
CA ARG A 55 0.56 -26.24 -1.56
C ARG A 55 0.70 -24.73 -1.31
N PRO A 56 1.88 -24.26 -0.87
CA PRO A 56 2.15 -22.84 -0.62
C PRO A 56 2.10 -21.97 -1.89
N ASP A 57 2.68 -22.45 -2.97
CA ASP A 57 2.96 -21.71 -4.21
C ASP A 57 1.91 -22.01 -5.29
N TRP A 58 0.64 -21.76 -4.94
CA TRP A 58 -0.53 -22.06 -5.79
C TRP A 58 -0.37 -21.61 -7.25
N HIS A 59 0.26 -20.45 -7.47
CA HIS A 59 0.48 -19.83 -8.78
C HIS A 59 1.50 -20.53 -9.66
N ALA A 60 2.36 -21.39 -9.09
CA ALA A 60 3.41 -22.12 -9.81
C ALA A 60 2.92 -23.47 -10.33
N ARG A 61 1.62 -23.79 -10.18
CA ARG A 61 1.08 -25.08 -10.63
C ARG A 61 0.94 -25.03 -12.13
N GLU A 62 1.47 -26.03 -12.82
CA GLU A 62 1.18 -26.21 -14.23
C GLU A 62 -0.30 -26.59 -14.38
N LEU A 63 -1.05 -25.72 -15.04
CA LEU A 63 -2.44 -25.95 -15.39
C LEU A 63 -2.51 -26.58 -16.79
N PRO A 64 -3.52 -27.41 -17.07
CA PRO A 64 -3.73 -27.95 -18.41
C PRO A 64 -3.76 -26.84 -19.47
N GLU A 65 -3.19 -27.10 -20.65
CA GLU A 65 -3.09 -26.06 -21.67
C GLU A 65 -4.46 -25.63 -22.21
N VAL A 66 -4.77 -24.34 -22.06
CA VAL A 66 -5.93 -23.68 -22.65
C VAL A 66 -5.47 -22.91 -23.89
N PRO A 67 -5.98 -23.21 -25.10
CA PRO A 67 -5.63 -22.45 -26.30
C PRO A 67 -6.01 -20.98 -26.10
N ILE A 68 -5.03 -20.07 -26.17
CA ILE A 68 -5.28 -18.64 -26.15
C ILE A 68 -5.59 -18.21 -27.59
N PRO A 69 -6.81 -17.74 -27.89
CA PRO A 69 -7.19 -17.36 -29.25
C PRO A 69 -6.35 -16.17 -29.73
N ALA A 70 -5.99 -16.17 -31.01
CA ALA A 70 -5.24 -15.07 -31.64
C ALA A 70 -5.98 -13.72 -31.57
N ILE A 71 -7.31 -13.77 -31.43
CA ILE A 71 -8.18 -12.60 -31.27
C ILE A 71 -8.65 -12.54 -29.82
N LEU A 72 -8.13 -11.57 -29.06
CA LEU A 72 -8.50 -11.30 -27.66
C LEU A 72 -9.81 -10.50 -27.57
N ALA A 73 -10.90 -11.06 -28.10
CA ALA A 73 -12.22 -10.46 -27.92
C ALA A 73 -12.67 -10.65 -26.45
N PRO A 74 -13.13 -9.58 -25.77
CA PRO A 74 -13.56 -9.67 -24.37
C PRO A 74 -14.82 -10.53 -24.27
N PRO A 75 -14.93 -11.42 -23.26
CA PRO A 75 -16.06 -12.33 -23.16
C PRO A 75 -17.39 -11.58 -22.93
N PRO A 76 -18.52 -12.12 -23.42
CA PRO A 76 -19.85 -11.55 -23.13
C PRO A 76 -20.09 -11.43 -21.62
N ARG A 77 -20.56 -10.26 -21.16
CA ARG A 77 -20.69 -9.94 -19.72
C ARG A 77 -21.53 -10.96 -18.95
N ARG A 78 -22.67 -11.40 -19.51
CA ARG A 78 -23.58 -12.35 -18.86
C ARG A 78 -22.94 -13.73 -18.66
N ALA A 79 -22.33 -14.29 -19.70
CA ALA A 79 -21.64 -15.58 -19.59
C ALA A 79 -20.45 -15.50 -18.63
N LEU A 80 -19.73 -14.37 -18.62
CA LEU A 80 -18.63 -14.15 -17.68
C LEU A 80 -19.12 -14.14 -16.22
N GLU A 81 -20.22 -13.44 -15.92
CA GLU A 81 -20.80 -13.39 -14.57
C GLU A 81 -21.26 -14.78 -14.09
N GLU A 82 -21.94 -15.55 -14.94
CA GLU A 82 -22.37 -16.91 -14.63
C GLU A 82 -21.19 -17.86 -14.37
N ILE A 83 -20.15 -17.81 -15.21
CA ILE A 83 -18.94 -18.63 -15.02
C ILE A 83 -18.18 -18.22 -13.76
N GLN A 84 -18.11 -16.92 -13.48
CA GLN A 84 -17.50 -16.43 -12.25
C GLN A 84 -18.27 -16.92 -11.02
N HIS A 85 -19.60 -16.85 -11.03
CA HIS A 85 -20.44 -17.38 -9.94
C HIS A 85 -20.22 -18.90 -9.76
N TYR A 86 -20.18 -19.66 -10.85
CA TYR A 86 -19.86 -21.08 -10.81
C TYR A 86 -18.45 -21.36 -10.25
N ALA A 87 -17.45 -20.57 -10.66
CA ALA A 87 -16.08 -20.70 -10.20
C ALA A 87 -15.93 -20.44 -8.69
N VAL A 88 -16.63 -19.42 -8.17
CA VAL A 88 -16.70 -19.12 -6.73
C VAL A 88 -17.36 -20.27 -5.98
N ALA A 89 -18.50 -20.79 -6.47
CA ALA A 89 -19.17 -21.93 -5.85
C ALA A 89 -18.28 -23.19 -5.82
N LEU A 90 -17.50 -23.44 -6.87
CA LEU A 90 -16.51 -24.52 -6.91
C LEU A 90 -15.40 -24.31 -5.86
N LEU A 91 -14.88 -23.10 -5.73
CA LEU A 91 -13.85 -22.76 -4.75
C LEU A 91 -14.37 -22.91 -3.31
N GLU A 92 -15.61 -22.50 -3.03
CA GLU A 92 -16.24 -22.68 -1.72
C GLU A 92 -16.43 -24.16 -1.37
N ALA A 93 -16.90 -24.96 -2.35
CA ALA A 93 -17.04 -26.40 -2.18
C ALA A 93 -15.67 -27.08 -1.94
N GLU A 94 -14.63 -26.67 -2.66
CA GLU A 94 -13.26 -27.15 -2.48
C GLU A 94 -12.71 -26.83 -1.09
N ASN A 95 -12.88 -25.59 -0.61
CA ASN A 95 -12.48 -25.19 0.75
C ASN A 95 -13.22 -26.02 1.82
N LYS A 96 -14.52 -26.24 1.64
CA LYS A 96 -15.33 -27.05 2.57
C LYS A 96 -14.87 -28.50 2.60
N GLU A 97 -14.58 -29.10 1.44
CA GLU A 97 -14.06 -30.45 1.34
C GLU A 97 -12.70 -30.57 2.04
N TYR A 98 -11.79 -29.61 1.81
CA TYR A 98 -10.50 -29.54 2.50
C TYR A 98 -10.68 -29.46 4.03
N GLU A 99 -11.56 -28.59 4.52
CA GLU A 99 -11.85 -28.48 5.95
C GLU A 99 -12.37 -29.79 6.54
N THR A 100 -13.28 -30.50 5.87
CA THR A 100 -13.83 -31.77 6.38
C THR A 100 -12.78 -32.89 6.44
N LYS A 101 -11.88 -32.96 5.45
CA LYS A 101 -10.77 -33.92 5.43
C LYS A 101 -9.74 -33.62 6.52
N HIS A 102 -9.36 -32.35 6.69
CA HIS A 102 -8.41 -31.98 7.74
C HIS A 102 -9.00 -31.97 9.15
N ALA A 103 -10.32 -31.82 9.30
CA ALA A 103 -10.97 -31.95 10.59
C ALA A 103 -11.00 -33.39 11.12
N SER A 104 -11.03 -34.38 10.21
CA SER A 104 -11.17 -35.79 10.57
C SER A 104 -9.84 -36.52 10.77
N SER A 105 -8.72 -36.04 10.21
CA SER A 105 -7.48 -36.83 10.16
C SER A 105 -6.31 -36.34 11.00
N ASP A 106 -6.35 -35.18 11.66
CA ASP A 106 -5.10 -34.57 12.16
C ASP A 106 -5.09 -34.16 13.64
N ALA A 107 -4.08 -34.61 14.38
CA ALA A 107 -3.75 -34.13 15.72
C ALA A 107 -3.43 -32.62 15.69
N SER A 108 -2.88 -32.14 14.56
CA SER A 108 -2.60 -30.73 14.30
C SER A 108 -3.87 -29.89 14.27
N HIS A 109 -5.00 -30.42 13.75
CA HIS A 109 -6.28 -29.71 13.72
C HIS A 109 -6.87 -29.55 15.13
N LYS A 110 -6.77 -30.57 15.98
CA LYS A 110 -7.20 -30.49 17.39
C LYS A 110 -6.35 -29.47 18.15
N PHE A 111 -5.03 -29.53 18.02
CA PHE A 111 -4.10 -28.56 18.60
C PHE A 111 -4.41 -27.12 18.16
N MET A 112 -4.61 -26.91 16.86
CA MET A 112 -5.01 -25.64 16.27
C MET A 112 -6.34 -25.13 16.86
N SER A 113 -7.35 -25.99 16.99
CA SER A 113 -8.65 -25.61 17.57
C SER A 113 -8.52 -25.15 19.02
N THR A 114 -7.63 -25.77 19.80
CA THR A 114 -7.32 -25.37 21.17
C THR A 114 -6.63 -24.01 21.20
N ILE A 115 -5.64 -23.76 20.33
CA ILE A 115 -5.00 -22.43 20.22
C ILE A 115 -6.03 -21.36 19.85
N MET A 116 -6.93 -21.64 18.91
CA MET A 116 -7.98 -20.69 18.52
C MET A 116 -8.94 -20.39 19.68
N ALA A 117 -9.27 -21.38 20.51
CA ALA A 117 -10.16 -21.21 21.66
C ALA A 117 -9.48 -20.47 22.82
N SER A 118 -8.34 -20.97 23.31
CA SER A 118 -7.72 -20.54 24.56
C SER A 118 -6.30 -19.98 24.43
N GLY A 119 -5.71 -20.00 23.23
CA GLY A 119 -4.35 -19.52 23.00
C GLY A 119 -4.20 -18.00 23.07
N THR A 120 -2.96 -17.53 23.16
CA THR A 120 -2.65 -16.09 23.13
C THR A 120 -2.88 -15.51 21.73
N LEU A 121 -2.91 -14.18 21.60
CA LEU A 121 -3.08 -13.54 20.29
C LEU A 121 -1.92 -13.84 19.34
N GLU A 122 -0.71 -13.94 19.87
CA GLU A 122 0.49 -14.27 19.09
C GLU A 122 0.45 -15.71 18.58
N ASP A 123 0.04 -16.66 19.43
CA ASP A 123 -0.18 -18.04 19.03
C ASP A 123 -1.27 -18.12 17.95
N LYS A 124 -2.36 -17.36 18.11
CA LYS A 124 -3.45 -17.32 17.11
C LYS A 124 -2.97 -16.79 15.77
N VAL A 125 -2.22 -15.69 15.76
CA VAL A 125 -1.67 -15.13 14.50
C VAL A 125 -0.70 -16.12 13.85
N SER A 126 0.19 -16.73 14.62
CA SER A 126 1.16 -17.71 14.13
C SER A 126 0.48 -18.93 13.52
N ALA A 127 -0.55 -19.45 14.20
CA ALA A 127 -1.26 -20.64 13.77
C ALA A 127 -2.13 -20.39 12.52
N LEU A 128 -2.76 -19.20 12.42
CA LEU A 128 -3.43 -18.76 11.18
C LEU A 128 -2.43 -18.59 10.02
N THR A 129 -1.25 -18.03 10.29
CA THR A 129 -0.19 -17.82 9.30
C THR A 129 0.30 -19.15 8.73
N LEU A 130 0.56 -20.14 9.59
CA LEU A 130 1.00 -21.47 9.17
C LEU A 130 -0.03 -22.13 8.23
N ARG A 131 -1.32 -22.03 8.56
CA ARG A 131 -2.38 -22.60 7.72
C ARG A 131 -2.44 -21.95 6.33
N VAL A 132 -2.20 -20.64 6.26
CA VAL A 132 -2.09 -19.95 4.96
C VAL A 132 -0.84 -20.40 4.22
N GLN A 133 0.29 -20.60 4.90
CA GLN A 133 1.52 -21.08 4.28
C GLN A 133 1.40 -22.49 3.71
N GLU A 134 0.68 -23.40 4.38
CA GLU A 134 0.46 -24.77 3.88
C GLU A 134 -0.31 -24.76 2.56
N SER A 135 -1.41 -24.01 2.50
CA SER A 135 -2.23 -23.93 1.30
C SER A 135 -3.09 -22.66 1.26
N PRO A 136 -2.61 -21.57 0.63
CA PRO A 136 -3.33 -20.30 0.59
C PRO A 136 -4.73 -20.41 -0.03
N LEU A 137 -4.89 -21.27 -1.04
CA LEU A 137 -6.15 -21.51 -1.75
C LEU A 137 -7.24 -22.11 -0.85
N HIS A 138 -6.84 -22.96 0.10
CA HIS A 138 -7.75 -23.65 1.02
C HIS A 138 -7.87 -22.96 2.39
N ALA A 139 -7.08 -21.90 2.62
CA ALA A 139 -6.97 -21.20 3.89
C ALA A 139 -7.57 -19.79 3.83
N MET A 140 -8.51 -19.53 2.93
CA MET A 140 -9.13 -18.21 2.72
C MET A 140 -9.72 -17.65 4.02
N LYS A 141 -10.44 -18.46 4.78
CA LYS A 141 -11.01 -18.07 6.08
C LYS A 141 -9.94 -17.71 7.12
N ALA A 142 -8.79 -18.37 7.09
CA ALA A 142 -7.68 -18.06 8.00
C ALA A 142 -7.08 -16.69 7.66
N PHE A 143 -6.94 -16.39 6.36
CA PHE A 143 -6.52 -15.09 5.87
C PHE A 143 -7.52 -13.99 6.25
N ASP A 144 -8.83 -14.22 6.04
CA ASP A 144 -9.89 -13.27 6.42
C ASP A 144 -9.89 -12.97 7.92
N ASN A 145 -9.62 -13.99 8.74
CA ASN A 145 -9.45 -13.80 10.18
C ASN A 145 -8.25 -12.91 10.50
N LEU A 146 -7.08 -13.12 9.85
CA LEU A 146 -5.91 -12.25 10.01
C LEU A 146 -6.23 -10.81 9.59
N LEU A 147 -6.92 -10.62 8.46
CA LEU A 147 -7.35 -9.30 7.99
C LEU A 147 -8.35 -8.65 8.97
N GLY A 148 -9.25 -9.44 9.55
CA GLY A 148 -10.16 -8.99 10.60
C GLY A 148 -9.42 -8.53 11.86
N LEU A 149 -8.34 -9.21 12.25
CA LEU A 149 -7.47 -8.78 13.35
C LEU A 149 -6.73 -7.47 13.02
N ALA A 150 -6.26 -7.31 11.79
CA ALA A 150 -5.60 -6.09 11.29
C ALA A 150 -6.52 -4.85 11.28
N LYS A 151 -7.84 -5.07 11.18
CA LYS A 151 -8.88 -4.01 11.21
C LYS A 151 -9.27 -3.58 12.64
N LYS A 152 -8.79 -4.26 13.70
CA LYS A 152 -9.17 -3.94 15.09
C LYS A 152 -8.52 -2.64 15.58
N ARG A 153 -9.16 -1.99 16.55
CA ARG A 153 -8.66 -0.77 17.20
C ARG A 153 -7.44 -0.99 18.10
N SER A 154 -7.18 -2.23 18.53
CA SER A 154 -6.02 -2.55 19.36
C SER A 154 -4.76 -2.50 18.51
N ARG A 155 -3.95 -1.44 18.67
CA ARG A 155 -2.74 -1.20 17.86
C ARG A 155 -1.77 -2.38 17.85
N ASN A 156 -1.45 -2.95 19.02
CA ASN A 156 -0.50 -4.05 19.11
C ASN A 156 -1.00 -5.29 18.36
N GLN A 157 -2.27 -5.66 18.58
CA GLN A 157 -2.89 -6.81 17.90
C GLN A 157 -2.98 -6.60 16.39
N ALA A 158 -3.41 -5.40 15.97
CA ALA A 158 -3.57 -5.09 14.57
C ALA A 158 -2.22 -5.03 13.85
N LEU A 159 -1.20 -4.38 14.41
CA LEU A 159 0.13 -4.30 13.80
C LEU A 159 0.83 -5.67 13.73
N MET A 160 0.57 -6.55 14.71
CA MET A 160 1.03 -7.95 14.66
C MET A 160 0.38 -8.70 13.49
N ALA A 161 -0.94 -8.57 13.34
CA ALA A 161 -1.67 -9.20 12.24
C ALA A 161 -1.27 -8.64 10.87
N VAL A 162 -1.10 -7.31 10.74
CA VAL A 162 -0.58 -6.67 9.53
C VAL A 162 0.83 -7.16 9.22
N GLY A 163 1.68 -7.32 10.24
CA GLY A 163 3.03 -7.87 10.08
C GLY A 163 3.00 -9.28 9.48
N ALA A 164 2.17 -10.17 10.03
CA ALA A 164 2.01 -11.53 9.51
C ALA A 164 1.47 -11.55 8.07
N LEU A 165 0.46 -10.72 7.76
CA LEU A 165 -0.06 -10.58 6.40
C LEU A 165 1.02 -10.06 5.44
N LYS A 166 1.82 -9.09 5.88
CA LYS A 166 2.95 -8.57 5.10
C LYS A 166 3.97 -9.66 4.83
N ASP A 167 4.31 -10.49 5.82
CA ASP A 167 5.28 -11.58 5.63
C ASP A 167 4.75 -12.64 4.66
N LEU A 168 3.46 -13.00 4.75
CA LEU A 168 2.79 -13.92 3.83
C LEU A 168 2.80 -13.42 2.38
N LEU A 169 2.50 -12.13 2.18
CA LEU A 169 2.31 -11.53 0.86
C LEU A 169 3.62 -11.01 0.23
N GLY A 170 4.56 -10.55 1.05
CA GLY A 170 5.86 -10.04 0.61
C GLY A 170 6.88 -11.16 0.45
N GLN A 171 7.46 -11.61 1.56
CA GLN A 171 8.53 -12.61 1.56
C GLN A 171 8.02 -14.04 1.28
N GLY A 172 6.75 -14.29 1.55
CA GLY A 172 6.11 -15.57 1.33
C GLY A 172 5.81 -15.89 -0.15
N MET A 173 5.19 -17.04 -0.34
CA MET A 173 4.84 -17.61 -1.66
C MET A 173 3.39 -17.33 -2.07
N VAL A 174 2.64 -16.55 -1.29
CA VAL A 174 1.23 -16.26 -1.59
C VAL A 174 1.09 -15.39 -2.85
N LEU A 175 1.98 -14.41 -3.04
CA LEU A 175 1.98 -13.57 -4.23
C LEU A 175 2.98 -14.08 -5.29
N PRO A 176 2.58 -14.13 -6.58
CA PRO A 176 3.49 -14.44 -7.67
C PRO A 176 4.69 -13.46 -7.69
N PRO A 177 5.92 -13.95 -7.87
CA PRO A 177 7.11 -13.10 -7.84
C PRO A 177 7.22 -12.16 -9.05
N ASN A 178 6.85 -12.63 -10.24
CA ASN A 178 7.16 -11.96 -11.51
C ASN A 178 5.94 -11.41 -12.25
N ARG A 179 4.75 -11.40 -11.62
CA ARG A 179 3.53 -10.90 -12.25
C ARG A 179 2.53 -10.37 -11.23
N LYS A 180 1.73 -9.39 -11.66
CA LYS A 180 0.56 -8.91 -10.91
C LYS A 180 -0.57 -9.95 -10.95
N LEU A 181 -1.44 -9.90 -9.95
CA LEU A 181 -2.66 -10.70 -9.89
C LEU A 181 -3.65 -10.24 -10.95
N ARG A 182 -4.38 -11.18 -11.55
CA ARG A 182 -5.41 -10.92 -12.56
C ARG A 182 -6.78 -11.04 -11.93
N THR A 183 -7.67 -10.11 -12.30
CA THR A 183 -9.10 -10.28 -12.01
C THR A 183 -9.63 -11.45 -12.83
N PHE A 184 -10.73 -12.07 -12.39
CA PHE A 184 -11.35 -13.20 -13.09
C PHE A 184 -11.60 -12.87 -14.57
N ALA A 185 -12.19 -11.71 -14.85
CA ALA A 185 -12.46 -11.20 -16.20
C ALA A 185 -11.23 -11.03 -17.11
N LYS A 186 -10.03 -10.89 -16.52
CA LYS A 186 -8.77 -10.62 -17.25
C LYS A 186 -7.93 -11.89 -17.43
N GLN A 187 -8.48 -13.06 -17.14
CA GLN A 187 -7.76 -14.31 -17.34
C GLN A 187 -7.64 -14.64 -18.83
N PRO A 188 -6.42 -14.82 -19.38
CA PRO A 188 -6.20 -15.02 -20.81
C PRO A 188 -7.00 -16.19 -21.40
N GLY A 189 -7.18 -17.28 -20.63
CA GLY A 189 -7.92 -18.46 -21.07
C GLY A 189 -9.44 -18.27 -21.20
N LEU A 190 -10.00 -17.15 -20.74
CA LEU A 190 -11.41 -16.80 -20.95
C LEU A 190 -11.64 -16.00 -22.24
N TYR A 191 -10.61 -15.30 -22.73
CA TYR A 191 -10.71 -14.51 -23.97
C TYR A 191 -10.89 -15.44 -25.15
N GLY A 192 -11.88 -15.13 -26.00
CA GLY A 192 -12.28 -15.96 -27.14
C GLY A 192 -12.87 -17.35 -26.81
N ALA A 193 -12.61 -17.94 -25.63
CA ALA A 193 -13.22 -19.19 -25.20
C ALA A 193 -14.75 -19.08 -25.03
N LEU A 194 -15.22 -17.89 -24.63
CA LEU A 194 -16.64 -17.62 -24.37
C LEU A 194 -17.42 -17.03 -25.56
N HIS A 195 -16.85 -17.06 -26.77
CA HIS A 195 -17.53 -16.53 -27.96
C HIS A 195 -18.28 -17.62 -28.74
N GLY A 196 -19.37 -17.22 -29.38
CA GLY A 196 -20.16 -18.07 -30.27
C GLY A 196 -21.12 -18.96 -29.49
N LYS A 197 -20.90 -20.28 -29.48
CA LYS A 197 -21.80 -21.24 -28.81
C LYS A 197 -21.95 -20.99 -27.30
N TYR A 198 -20.99 -20.29 -26.69
CA TYR A 198 -20.90 -20.07 -25.26
C TYR A 198 -21.32 -18.64 -24.83
N ASP A 199 -21.87 -17.83 -25.74
CA ASP A 199 -22.27 -16.44 -25.44
C ASP A 199 -23.32 -16.35 -24.31
N ASN A 200 -24.12 -17.41 -24.13
CA ASN A 200 -25.14 -17.54 -23.10
C ASN A 200 -24.89 -18.76 -22.18
N TRP A 201 -23.62 -19.10 -21.92
CA TRP A 201 -23.25 -20.22 -21.03
C TRP A 201 -23.95 -20.13 -19.67
N LYS A 202 -24.46 -21.25 -19.17
CA LYS A 202 -25.08 -21.38 -17.84
C LYS A 202 -24.40 -22.45 -17.00
N THR A 203 -24.56 -22.32 -15.68
CA THR A 203 -24.08 -23.34 -14.72
C THR A 203 -24.66 -24.72 -15.05
N GLY A 204 -23.78 -25.66 -15.42
CA GLY A 204 -24.15 -27.02 -15.84
C GLY A 204 -23.84 -27.32 -17.31
N ASP A 205 -23.67 -26.28 -18.13
CA ASP A 205 -23.20 -26.44 -19.50
C ASP A 205 -21.73 -26.92 -19.54
N PRO A 206 -21.33 -27.67 -20.57
CA PRO A 206 -19.93 -28.06 -20.75
C PRO A 206 -19.03 -26.82 -20.78
N LEU A 207 -17.89 -26.89 -20.10
CA LEU A 207 -16.95 -25.78 -20.06
C LEU A 207 -16.43 -25.46 -21.48
N PRO A 208 -16.26 -24.17 -21.81
CA PRO A 208 -15.82 -23.77 -23.14
C PRO A 208 -14.38 -24.19 -23.43
N GLY A 209 -14.12 -24.62 -24.67
CA GLY A 209 -12.78 -25.00 -25.11
C GLY A 209 -12.19 -26.17 -24.31
N LYS A 210 -10.92 -26.05 -23.90
CA LYS A 210 -10.23 -27.02 -23.02
C LYS A 210 -10.24 -26.59 -21.55
N LEU A 211 -11.19 -25.75 -21.15
CA LEU A 211 -11.29 -25.30 -19.77
C LEU A 211 -11.72 -26.44 -18.86
N GLU A 212 -10.99 -26.59 -17.77
CA GLU A 212 -11.28 -27.53 -16.69
C GLU A 212 -11.63 -26.80 -15.39
N LYS A 213 -12.31 -27.49 -14.47
CA LYS A 213 -12.72 -26.94 -13.16
C LYS A 213 -11.54 -26.37 -12.36
N ILE A 214 -10.35 -26.96 -12.48
CA ILE A 214 -9.13 -26.48 -11.82
C ILE A 214 -8.78 -25.03 -12.21
N HIS A 215 -8.97 -24.66 -13.48
CA HIS A 215 -8.73 -23.29 -13.94
C HIS A 215 -9.66 -22.31 -13.23
N LEU A 216 -10.95 -22.66 -13.16
CA LEU A 216 -11.95 -21.83 -12.52
C LEU A 216 -11.66 -21.62 -11.03
N VAL A 217 -11.29 -22.69 -10.32
CA VAL A 217 -10.93 -22.63 -8.90
C VAL A 217 -9.72 -21.73 -8.66
N VAL A 218 -8.65 -21.89 -9.44
CA VAL A 218 -7.43 -21.07 -9.32
C VAL A 218 -7.70 -19.60 -9.68
N TRP A 219 -8.48 -19.35 -10.72
CA TRP A 219 -8.81 -17.98 -11.15
C TRP A 219 -9.76 -17.27 -10.18
N ALA A 220 -10.72 -17.98 -9.59
CA ALA A 220 -11.58 -17.45 -8.55
C ALA A 220 -10.77 -17.10 -7.30
N TYR A 221 -9.82 -17.95 -6.91
CA TYR A 221 -8.91 -17.67 -5.81
C TYR A 221 -8.02 -16.45 -6.09
N GLU A 222 -7.47 -16.35 -7.30
CA GLU A 222 -6.64 -15.19 -7.70
C GLU A 222 -7.43 -13.87 -7.66
N ASP A 223 -8.68 -13.88 -8.10
CA ASP A 223 -9.58 -12.72 -8.05
C ASP A 223 -9.93 -12.31 -6.62
N TRP A 224 -10.23 -13.29 -5.76
CA TRP A 224 -10.42 -13.06 -4.33
C TRP A 224 -9.15 -12.49 -3.68
N LEU A 225 -7.99 -13.10 -3.91
CA LEU A 225 -6.72 -12.66 -3.33
C LEU A 225 -6.38 -11.22 -3.75
N LYS A 226 -6.68 -10.86 -5.00
CA LYS A 226 -6.50 -9.50 -5.50
C LYS A 226 -7.38 -8.49 -4.75
N SER A 227 -8.64 -8.84 -4.55
CA SER A 227 -9.60 -8.01 -3.80
C SER A 227 -9.20 -7.87 -2.33
N THR A 228 -8.79 -8.98 -1.72
CA THR A 228 -8.36 -9.04 -0.31
C THR A 228 -7.06 -8.28 -0.08
N PHE A 229 -6.11 -8.32 -1.02
CA PHE A 229 -4.89 -7.52 -0.96
C PHE A 229 -5.19 -6.02 -1.03
N PHE A 230 -6.14 -5.61 -1.87
CA PHE A 230 -6.58 -4.22 -1.91
C PHE A 230 -7.25 -3.78 -0.61
N GLU A 231 -8.03 -4.65 0.04
CA GLU A 231 -8.57 -4.40 1.37
C GLU A 231 -7.48 -4.22 2.44
N LEU A 232 -6.40 -5.01 2.38
CA LEU A 232 -5.23 -4.81 3.26
C LEU A 232 -4.58 -3.45 3.03
N LEU A 233 -4.50 -2.96 1.79
CA LEU A 233 -3.96 -1.63 1.51
C LEU A 233 -4.78 -0.51 2.14
N LYS A 234 -6.11 -0.61 2.13
CA LYS A 234 -6.99 0.35 2.84
C LYS A 234 -6.72 0.35 4.34
N VAL A 235 -6.47 -0.83 4.92
CA VAL A 235 -6.11 -0.96 6.34
C VAL A 235 -4.74 -0.31 6.61
N LEU A 236 -3.74 -0.57 5.76
CA LEU A 236 -2.42 0.03 5.85
C LEU A 236 -2.45 1.55 5.69
N GLU A 237 -3.28 2.08 4.78
CA GLU A 237 -3.50 3.53 4.63
C GLU A 237 -3.98 4.16 5.94
N GLY A 238 -4.96 3.52 6.59
CA GLY A 238 -5.42 3.92 7.92
C GLY A 238 -4.28 3.96 8.94
N TRP A 239 -3.49 2.89 9.03
CA TRP A 239 -2.35 2.82 9.96
C TRP A 239 -1.23 3.82 9.66
N CYS A 240 -1.00 4.13 8.38
CA CYS A 240 -0.09 5.18 7.95
C CYS A 240 -0.54 6.59 8.36
N SER A 241 -1.80 6.77 8.77
CA SER A 241 -2.37 8.03 9.25
C SER A 241 -2.68 8.05 10.76
N ASP A 242 -2.36 6.97 11.49
CA ASP A 242 -2.65 6.87 12.93
C ASP A 242 -1.98 7.98 13.74
N GLU A 243 -2.58 8.40 14.86
CA GLU A 243 -2.02 9.47 15.70
C GLU A 243 -0.68 9.09 16.35
N VAL A 244 -0.46 7.80 16.61
CA VAL A 244 0.74 7.31 17.29
C VAL A 244 1.87 7.11 16.28
N VAL A 245 2.96 7.85 16.50
CA VAL A 245 4.17 7.84 15.64
C VAL A 245 4.75 6.43 15.49
N PHE A 246 4.76 5.62 16.56
CA PHE A 246 5.24 4.23 16.48
C PHE A 246 4.43 3.39 15.50
N ALA A 247 3.10 3.48 15.55
CA ALA A 247 2.21 2.75 14.66
C ALA A 247 2.40 3.19 13.20
N ARG A 248 2.44 4.51 12.94
CA ARG A 248 2.75 5.04 11.61
C ARG A 248 4.10 4.54 11.10
N SER A 249 5.15 4.64 11.90
CA SER A 249 6.51 4.22 11.51
C SER A 249 6.55 2.74 11.09
N ARG A 250 5.84 1.88 11.84
CA ARG A 250 5.74 0.45 11.52
C ARG A 250 4.94 0.22 10.23
N ALA A 251 3.80 0.87 10.08
CA ALA A 251 2.97 0.78 8.87
C ALA A 251 3.72 1.24 7.61
N VAL A 252 4.45 2.35 7.69
CA VAL A 252 5.29 2.86 6.60
C VAL A 252 6.39 1.87 6.23
N THR A 253 6.98 1.20 7.22
CA THR A 253 7.95 0.13 6.96
C THR A 253 7.30 -1.06 6.25
N PHE A 254 6.09 -1.48 6.66
CA PHE A 254 5.36 -2.56 5.99
C PHE A 254 5.00 -2.23 4.53
N VAL A 255 4.58 -0.99 4.25
CA VAL A 255 4.32 -0.53 2.88
C VAL A 255 5.58 -0.64 2.01
N TRP A 256 6.73 -0.20 2.52
CA TRP A 256 7.99 -0.32 1.80
C TRP A 256 8.42 -1.78 1.58
N GLU A 257 8.29 -2.64 2.59
CA GLU A 257 8.62 -4.06 2.45
C GLU A 257 7.74 -4.73 1.38
N LEU A 258 6.43 -4.49 1.37
CA LEU A 258 5.54 -5.01 0.32
C LEU A 258 5.95 -4.52 -1.08
N LEU A 259 6.23 -3.22 -1.22
CA LEU A 259 6.62 -2.59 -2.47
C LEU A 259 7.97 -3.12 -3.01
N LYS A 260 8.90 -3.41 -2.10
CA LYS A 260 10.22 -3.93 -2.44
C LYS A 260 10.18 -5.37 -2.93
N GLU A 261 9.34 -6.22 -2.36
CA GLU A 261 9.38 -7.67 -2.59
C GLU A 261 8.57 -8.12 -3.82
N LYS A 262 7.38 -7.57 -4.05
CA LYS A 262 6.45 -8.07 -5.09
C LYS A 262 5.81 -6.92 -5.90
N PRO A 263 5.50 -7.14 -7.19
CA PRO A 263 4.96 -6.08 -8.05
C PRO A 263 3.48 -5.74 -7.82
N GLU A 264 2.74 -6.46 -6.97
CA GLU A 264 1.29 -6.25 -6.82
C GLU A 264 0.97 -4.91 -6.14
N GLN A 265 0.09 -4.13 -6.75
CA GLN A 265 -0.32 -2.77 -6.31
C GLN A 265 0.84 -1.77 -6.07
N GLU A 266 1.95 -1.94 -6.79
CA GLU A 266 3.13 -1.08 -6.74
C GLU A 266 2.79 0.43 -6.74
N GLU A 267 1.90 0.87 -7.63
CA GLU A 267 1.48 2.27 -7.75
C GLU A 267 0.80 2.81 -6.47
N ASN A 268 -0.11 2.03 -5.88
CA ASN A 268 -0.81 2.43 -4.67
C ASN A 268 0.14 2.42 -3.46
N LEU A 269 1.00 1.40 -3.35
CA LEU A 269 2.02 1.32 -2.30
C LEU A 269 3.03 2.47 -2.38
N LEU A 270 3.51 2.78 -3.59
CA LEU A 270 4.41 3.90 -3.83
C LEU A 270 3.74 5.23 -3.48
N ARG A 271 2.49 5.45 -3.90
CA ARG A 271 1.71 6.64 -3.53
C ARG A 271 1.58 6.79 -2.02
N LEU A 272 1.30 5.70 -1.30
CA LEU A 272 1.25 5.72 0.16
C LEU A 272 2.59 6.16 0.76
N LEU A 273 3.70 5.60 0.30
CA LEU A 273 5.04 5.92 0.79
C LEU A 273 5.45 7.37 0.47
N VAL A 274 5.20 7.84 -0.76
CA VAL A 274 5.49 9.23 -1.20
C VAL A 274 4.66 10.24 -0.41
N ASN A 275 3.38 9.97 -0.15
CA ASN A 275 2.54 10.82 0.68
C ASN A 275 3.12 11.02 2.09
N LYS A 276 3.92 10.07 2.60
CA LYS A 276 4.56 10.20 3.92
C LYS A 276 5.72 11.18 3.97
N LEU A 277 6.25 11.66 2.83
CA LEU A 277 7.16 12.80 2.81
C LEU A 277 6.52 14.07 3.39
N GLY A 278 5.19 14.14 3.37
CA GLY A 278 4.41 15.22 3.99
C GLY A 278 3.90 14.93 5.40
N ASP A 279 4.40 13.92 6.12
CA ASP A 279 3.99 13.69 7.51
C ASP A 279 4.33 14.91 8.40
N THR A 280 3.46 15.17 9.38
CA THR A 280 3.66 16.24 10.35
C THR A 280 4.83 15.95 11.30
N ASP A 281 5.13 14.67 11.53
CA ASP A 281 6.30 14.21 12.27
C ASP A 281 7.50 14.06 11.33
N LYS A 282 8.54 14.85 11.61
CA LYS A 282 9.79 14.87 10.84
C LYS A 282 10.51 13.53 10.78
N LYS A 283 10.39 12.69 11.82
CA LYS A 283 11.01 11.36 11.84
C LYS A 283 10.35 10.44 10.82
N ILE A 284 9.02 10.55 10.67
CA ILE A 284 8.28 9.77 9.67
C ILE A 284 8.59 10.26 8.25
N ALA A 285 8.63 11.58 8.03
CA ALA A 285 9.00 12.14 6.73
C ALA A 285 10.43 11.75 6.31
N SER A 286 11.39 11.83 7.26
CA SER A 286 12.77 11.39 7.04
C SER A 286 12.87 9.87 6.81
N ARG A 287 12.12 9.06 7.57
CA ARG A 287 12.01 7.62 7.36
C ARG A 287 11.50 7.29 5.96
N ALA A 288 10.44 7.96 5.49
CA ALA A 288 9.89 7.77 4.16
C ALA A 288 10.91 8.12 3.06
N SER A 289 11.62 9.24 3.22
CA SER A 289 12.73 9.64 2.34
C SER A 289 13.80 8.54 2.24
N HIS A 290 14.28 8.05 3.38
CA HIS A 290 15.27 6.97 3.45
C HIS A 290 14.79 5.68 2.76
N LEU A 291 13.54 5.28 3.01
CA LEU A 291 12.97 4.07 2.40
C LEU A 291 12.82 4.20 0.88
N LEU A 292 12.44 5.37 0.37
CA LEU A 292 12.39 5.64 -1.08
C LEU A 292 13.79 5.56 -1.71
N LEU A 293 14.83 6.09 -1.04
CA LEU A 293 16.21 5.99 -1.51
C LEU A 293 16.70 4.54 -1.54
N GLN A 294 16.44 3.77 -0.49
CA GLN A 294 16.76 2.33 -0.46
C GLN A 294 16.02 1.55 -1.56
N LEU A 295 14.80 1.95 -1.92
CA LEU A 295 14.05 1.34 -3.00
C LEU A 295 14.71 1.61 -4.36
N GLN A 296 15.23 2.82 -4.58
CA GLN A 296 15.97 3.17 -5.81
C GLN A 296 17.28 2.37 -5.95
N GLU A 297 17.94 2.05 -4.84
CA GLU A 297 19.15 1.21 -4.82
C GLU A 297 18.82 -0.26 -5.11
N THR A 298 17.75 -0.77 -4.49
CA THR A 298 17.32 -2.17 -4.68
C THR A 298 16.78 -2.38 -6.10
N HIS A 299 16.03 -1.42 -6.64
CA HIS A 299 15.37 -1.49 -7.95
C HIS A 299 15.71 -0.26 -8.81
N PRO A 300 16.90 -0.21 -9.45
CA PRO A 300 17.31 0.94 -10.25
C PRO A 300 16.36 1.28 -11.40
N ALA A 301 15.70 0.28 -11.99
CA ALA A 301 14.70 0.48 -13.06
C ALA A 301 13.46 1.27 -12.57
N MET A 302 13.19 1.30 -11.27
CA MET A 302 12.04 2.00 -10.68
C MET A 302 12.33 3.49 -10.41
N LYS A 303 13.59 3.95 -10.52
CA LYS A 303 13.97 5.36 -10.22
C LYS A 303 13.09 6.38 -10.93
N ALA A 304 12.87 6.21 -12.24
CA ALA A 304 12.05 7.12 -13.02
C ALA A 304 10.59 7.16 -12.52
N ILE A 305 10.03 6.00 -12.15
CA ILE A 305 8.65 5.88 -11.63
C ILE A 305 8.54 6.59 -10.29
N ILE A 306 9.52 6.39 -9.39
CA ILE A 306 9.57 7.05 -8.07
C ILE A 306 9.64 8.57 -8.22
N ILE A 307 10.51 9.07 -9.12
CA ILE A 307 10.67 10.51 -9.36
C ILE A 307 9.38 11.12 -9.91
N ASN A 308 8.75 10.49 -10.90
CA ASN A 308 7.48 10.94 -11.45
C ASN A 308 6.36 10.93 -10.40
N ASN A 309 6.32 9.93 -9.52
CA ASN A 309 5.33 9.88 -8.44
C ASN A 309 5.58 10.97 -7.39
N ILE A 310 6.83 11.25 -7.02
CA ILE A 310 7.18 12.38 -6.13
C ILE A 310 6.78 13.72 -6.77
N GLU A 311 7.00 13.86 -8.07
CA GLU A 311 6.60 15.03 -8.85
C GLU A 311 5.07 15.25 -8.80
N SER A 312 4.27 14.24 -9.16
CA SER A 312 2.81 14.36 -9.25
C SER A 312 2.12 14.40 -7.88
N GLU A 313 2.48 13.50 -6.97
CA GLU A 313 1.78 13.29 -5.70
C GLU A 313 2.24 14.25 -4.59
N SER A 314 3.46 14.78 -4.69
CA SER A 314 4.03 15.70 -3.68
C SER A 314 4.29 17.10 -4.23
N LEU A 315 5.16 17.26 -5.23
CA LEU A 315 5.65 18.58 -5.62
C LEU A 315 4.58 19.49 -6.26
N TYR A 316 3.85 18.96 -7.24
CA TYR A 316 2.84 19.70 -8.00
C TYR A 316 1.40 19.47 -7.54
N ARG A 317 1.20 18.64 -6.50
CA ARG A 317 -0.13 18.45 -5.91
C ARG A 317 -0.66 19.77 -5.34
N PRO A 318 -1.86 20.23 -5.76
CA PRO A 318 -2.48 21.42 -5.19
C PRO A 318 -2.70 21.29 -3.69
N GLY A 319 -2.39 22.35 -2.93
CA GLY A 319 -2.59 22.38 -1.48
C GLY A 319 -1.52 21.64 -0.66
N GLN A 320 -0.46 21.12 -1.29
CA GLN A 320 0.61 20.45 -0.55
C GLN A 320 1.42 21.44 0.31
N SER A 321 1.77 21.02 1.53
CA SER A 321 2.54 21.84 2.47
C SER A 321 3.96 22.13 1.99
N SER A 322 4.49 23.31 2.33
CA SER A 322 5.90 23.67 2.04
C SER A 322 6.88 22.68 2.66
N HIS A 323 6.55 22.11 3.82
CA HIS A 323 7.33 21.07 4.48
C HIS A 323 7.43 19.80 3.61
N ALA A 324 6.30 19.31 3.11
CA ALA A 324 6.27 18.14 2.24
C ALA A 324 7.07 18.36 0.96
N LYS A 325 6.95 19.55 0.34
CA LYS A 325 7.75 19.92 -0.84
C LYS A 325 9.24 19.96 -0.54
N TYR A 326 9.64 20.52 0.61
CA TYR A 326 11.03 20.51 1.04
C TYR A 326 11.57 19.08 1.18
N TYR A 327 10.83 18.18 1.85
CA TYR A 327 11.23 16.77 1.98
C TYR A 327 11.30 16.04 0.64
N ALA A 328 10.38 16.33 -0.28
CA ALA A 328 10.44 15.82 -1.65
C ALA A 328 11.72 16.27 -2.38
N ILE A 329 12.05 17.57 -2.34
CA ILE A 329 13.25 18.12 -2.99
C ILE A 329 14.53 17.47 -2.43
N ILE A 330 14.70 17.42 -1.10
CA ILE A 330 15.91 16.81 -0.52
C ILE A 330 16.00 15.31 -0.79
N THR A 331 14.86 14.63 -0.95
CA THR A 331 14.84 13.21 -1.34
C THR A 331 15.32 13.06 -2.78
N LEU A 332 14.79 13.86 -3.71
CA LEU A 332 15.22 13.86 -5.12
C LEU A 332 16.71 14.19 -5.25
N ASN A 333 17.21 15.15 -4.47
CA ASN A 333 18.64 15.50 -4.46
C ASN A 333 19.56 14.36 -4.02
N GLN A 334 19.05 13.42 -3.22
CA GLN A 334 19.84 12.28 -2.75
C GLN A 334 19.83 11.11 -3.75
N THR A 335 19.06 11.20 -4.84
CA THR A 335 19.09 10.22 -5.93
C THR A 335 20.53 10.02 -6.40
N VAL A 336 20.96 8.76 -6.45
CA VAL A 336 22.26 8.38 -6.99
C VAL A 336 22.10 8.23 -8.50
N LEU A 337 22.86 9.01 -9.26
CA LEU A 337 22.84 9.03 -10.72
C LEU A 337 24.10 8.38 -11.27
N SER A 338 23.96 7.69 -12.38
CA SER A 338 25.05 7.19 -13.20
C SER A 338 25.02 7.81 -14.59
N THR A 339 26.13 7.74 -15.32
CA THR A 339 26.24 8.25 -16.70
C THR A 339 25.31 7.57 -17.70
N ARG A 340 24.76 6.39 -17.35
CA ARG A 340 23.79 5.64 -18.15
C ARG A 340 22.35 6.13 -17.96
N GLU A 341 22.08 6.90 -16.91
CA GLU A 341 20.73 7.32 -16.50
C GLU A 341 20.40 8.75 -16.95
N GLN A 342 20.77 9.10 -18.19
CA GLN A 342 20.60 10.45 -18.75
C GLN A 342 19.13 10.92 -18.70
N ASN A 343 18.19 10.02 -19.01
CA ASN A 343 16.75 10.34 -18.97
C ASN A 343 16.29 10.72 -17.56
N VAL A 344 16.84 10.06 -16.53
CA VAL A 344 16.50 10.34 -15.13
C VAL A 344 17.08 11.70 -14.72
N ALA A 345 18.33 11.98 -15.10
CA ALA A 345 18.98 13.27 -14.85
C ALA A 345 18.25 14.43 -15.55
N ASN A 346 17.86 14.24 -16.81
CA ASN A 346 17.06 15.21 -17.57
C ASN A 346 15.72 15.49 -16.88
N LYS A 347 15.02 14.45 -16.42
CA LYS A 347 13.75 14.60 -15.70
C LYS A 347 13.90 15.35 -14.38
N LEU A 348 14.95 15.07 -13.62
CA LEU A 348 15.27 15.81 -12.39
C LEU A 348 15.50 17.30 -12.67
N LEU A 349 16.26 17.62 -13.72
CA LEU A 349 16.48 19.02 -14.11
C LEU A 349 15.20 19.73 -14.52
N GLU A 350 14.34 19.08 -15.31
CA GLU A 350 13.02 19.61 -15.65
C GLU A 350 12.22 19.97 -14.38
N ILE A 351 12.16 19.05 -13.41
CA ILE A 351 11.49 19.28 -12.11
C ILE A 351 12.13 20.45 -11.37
N TYR A 352 13.46 20.49 -11.26
CA TYR A 352 14.17 21.54 -10.52
C TYR A 352 13.95 22.93 -11.15
N PHE A 353 14.02 23.04 -12.48
CA PHE A 353 13.74 24.30 -13.17
C PHE A 353 12.28 24.73 -13.00
N GLY A 354 11.34 23.79 -13.14
CA GLY A 354 9.92 24.06 -12.92
C GLY A 354 9.63 24.55 -11.49
N LEU A 355 10.23 23.90 -10.50
CA LEU A 355 10.13 24.31 -9.09
C LEU A 355 10.77 25.66 -8.83
N PHE A 356 11.94 25.93 -9.42
CA PHE A 356 12.63 27.21 -9.26
C PHE A 356 11.75 28.36 -9.75
N VAL A 357 11.23 28.26 -10.97
CA VAL A 357 10.32 29.26 -11.55
C VAL A 357 9.06 29.44 -10.68
N GLN A 358 8.49 28.35 -10.15
CA GLN A 358 7.32 28.42 -9.26
C GLN A 358 7.65 29.14 -7.94
N LEU A 359 8.81 28.88 -7.34
CA LEU A 359 9.25 29.50 -6.09
C LEU A 359 9.50 31.00 -6.29
N LEU A 360 10.09 31.41 -7.42
CA LEU A 360 10.31 32.82 -7.73
C LEU A 360 9.01 33.58 -8.04
N LYS A 361 8.06 32.96 -8.75
CA LYS A 361 6.76 33.57 -9.09
C LYS A 361 5.81 33.73 -7.90
N THR A 362 6.06 33.06 -6.78
CA THR A 362 5.20 33.16 -5.60
C THR A 362 5.59 34.43 -4.82
N PRO A 363 4.78 35.51 -4.86
CA PRO A 363 5.11 36.75 -4.15
C PRO A 363 5.20 36.46 -2.65
N SER A 364 6.29 36.90 -2.01
CA SER A 364 6.38 36.88 -0.54
C SER A 364 5.19 37.67 0.00
N LYS A 365 4.32 37.01 0.77
CA LYS A 365 3.14 37.64 1.38
C LYS A 365 3.52 38.83 2.29
N ALA A 366 4.80 38.98 2.63
CA ALA A 366 5.36 40.12 3.35
C ALA A 366 5.36 41.44 2.54
N GLN A 367 5.37 41.41 1.20
CA GLN A 367 5.50 42.64 0.40
C GLN A 367 4.17 43.33 0.04
N ASN A 368 3.02 42.68 0.33
CA ASN A 368 1.69 43.27 0.09
C ASN A 368 1.02 43.78 1.38
N GLN A 369 1.81 44.20 2.37
CA GLN A 369 1.34 45.19 3.33
C GLN A 369 1.88 46.54 2.87
N PRO A 370 1.03 47.46 2.38
CA PRO A 370 1.49 48.83 2.29
C PRO A 370 1.80 49.29 3.71
N ASP A 371 2.99 49.84 3.93
CA ASP A 371 3.30 50.74 5.05
C ASP A 371 2.49 52.05 4.91
N GLY A 372 1.18 51.93 4.67
CA GLY A 372 0.22 53.01 4.59
C GLY A 372 -0.53 53.15 5.91
N PRO A 373 -0.96 54.37 6.29
CA PRO A 373 -1.67 54.61 7.53
C PRO A 373 -2.87 53.66 7.66
N LEU A 374 -3.06 53.08 8.85
CA LEU A 374 -4.16 52.18 9.23
C LEU A 374 -5.51 52.67 8.68
N VAL A 375 -5.93 52.13 7.53
CA VAL A 375 -7.29 52.36 7.02
C VAL A 375 -8.24 51.59 7.94
N SER A 376 -9.05 52.35 8.66
CA SER A 376 -10.05 51.86 9.58
C SER A 376 -11.04 50.94 8.86
N LYS A 377 -11.17 49.70 9.32
CA LYS A 377 -12.19 48.78 8.80
C LYS A 377 -13.56 49.21 9.34
N THR A 378 -14.53 49.36 8.45
CA THR A 378 -15.93 49.58 8.79
C THR A 378 -16.65 48.25 8.97
N ASN A 379 -17.60 48.21 9.90
CA ASN A 379 -18.44 47.03 10.13
C ASN A 379 -19.59 46.98 9.11
N SER A 380 -20.33 45.85 9.07
CA SER A 380 -21.51 45.64 8.21
C SER A 380 -22.65 46.66 8.37
N HIS A 381 -22.52 47.64 9.26
CA HIS A 381 -23.47 48.74 9.48
C HIS A 381 -22.84 50.13 9.22
N GLY A 382 -21.74 50.20 8.47
CA GLY A 382 -21.13 51.46 8.04
C GLY A 382 -20.41 52.26 9.13
N GLN A 383 -20.30 51.73 10.35
CA GLN A 383 -19.57 52.39 11.44
C GLN A 383 -18.07 52.09 11.37
N ILE A 384 -17.26 53.15 11.50
CA ILE A 384 -15.79 53.12 11.51
C ILE A 384 -15.34 52.51 12.85
N GLN A 385 -14.87 51.26 12.84
CA GLN A 385 -14.29 50.65 14.04
C GLN A 385 -12.79 50.99 14.11
N GLY A 386 -12.49 52.13 14.75
CA GLY A 386 -11.14 52.65 14.89
C GLY A 386 -10.97 53.45 16.18
N GLY A 387 -11.15 52.81 17.34
CA GLY A 387 -10.67 53.36 18.60
C GLY A 387 -9.18 53.05 18.75
N GLY A 388 -8.33 54.07 18.85
CA GLY A 388 -6.86 54.00 19.00
C GLY A 388 -6.35 53.37 20.31
N GLY A 389 -7.03 52.35 20.82
CA GLY A 389 -6.58 51.56 21.97
C GLY A 389 -5.60 50.46 21.57
N LYS A 390 -4.63 50.17 22.44
CA LYS A 390 -3.66 49.07 22.27
C LYS A 390 -4.39 47.75 21.93
N PRO A 391 -3.92 46.97 20.95
CA PRO A 391 -4.57 45.70 20.58
C PRO A 391 -4.65 44.77 21.80
N GLY A 392 -5.83 44.20 22.07
CA GLY A 392 -6.03 43.28 23.19
C GLY A 392 -5.05 42.10 23.14
N LYS A 393 -4.65 41.56 24.31
CA LYS A 393 -3.63 40.49 24.44
C LYS A 393 -3.77 39.34 23.43
N LYS A 394 -5.00 38.86 23.17
CA LYS A 394 -5.27 37.78 22.19
C LYS A 394 -5.02 38.20 20.73
N ALA A 395 -5.31 39.45 20.36
CA ALA A 395 -5.05 39.98 19.03
C ALA A 395 -3.54 40.19 18.80
N ALA A 396 -2.83 40.71 19.80
CA ALA A 396 -1.38 40.85 19.76
C ALA A 396 -0.67 39.47 19.70
N GLN A 397 -1.17 38.46 20.43
CA GLN A 397 -0.64 37.10 20.38
C GLN A 397 -0.88 36.44 19.02
N LYS A 398 -2.07 36.63 18.41
CA LYS A 398 -2.38 36.12 17.06
C LYS A 398 -1.58 36.84 15.97
N ALA A 399 -1.30 38.14 16.14
CA ALA A 399 -0.44 38.89 15.23
C ALA A 399 1.02 38.41 15.33
N LYS A 400 1.53 38.21 16.56
CA LYS A 400 2.87 37.64 16.79
C LYS A 400 2.99 36.24 16.20
N SER A 401 2.04 35.34 16.45
CA SER A 401 2.09 33.99 15.88
C SER A 401 2.02 33.98 14.36
N LYS A 402 1.20 34.83 13.74
CA LYS A 402 1.17 35.00 12.27
C LYS A 402 2.49 35.51 11.71
N ALA A 403 3.13 36.49 12.39
CA ALA A 403 4.44 37.00 11.99
C ALA A 403 5.54 35.93 12.12
N THR A 404 5.52 35.12 13.19
CA THR A 404 6.46 34.00 13.37
C THR A 404 6.28 32.93 12.30
N VAL A 405 5.04 32.57 11.96
CA VAL A 405 4.74 31.60 10.89
C VAL A 405 5.18 32.14 9.52
N GLY A 406 4.90 33.41 9.23
CA GLY A 406 5.35 34.05 7.99
C GLY A 406 6.87 34.03 7.84
N LYS A 407 7.61 34.33 8.92
CA LYS A 407 9.07 34.24 8.93
C LYS A 407 9.56 32.81 8.70
N SER A 408 8.95 31.81 9.34
CA SER A 408 9.34 30.41 9.13
C SER A 408 9.05 29.90 7.72
N ASP A 409 7.99 30.41 7.08
CA ASP A 409 7.66 30.06 5.69
C ASP A 409 8.66 30.67 4.70
N GLU A 410 9.13 31.89 4.96
CA GLU A 410 10.19 32.52 4.16
C GLU A 410 11.53 31.80 4.32
N GLU A 411 11.95 31.49 5.56
CA GLU A 411 13.17 30.70 5.80
C GLU A 411 13.10 29.31 5.13
N LEU A 412 11.92 28.69 5.11
CA LEU A 412 11.72 27.40 4.43
C LEU A 412 11.77 27.56 2.91
N LYS A 413 11.20 28.64 2.36
CA LYS A 413 11.29 28.96 0.93
C LYS A 413 12.75 29.16 0.51
N GLU A 414 13.55 29.89 1.28
CA GLU A 414 14.98 30.07 1.01
C GLU A 414 15.74 28.73 1.04
N LYS A 415 15.44 27.88 2.02
CA LYS A 415 16.00 26.51 2.09
C LYS A 415 15.60 25.65 0.88
N MET A 416 14.36 25.76 0.41
CA MET A 416 13.90 25.07 -0.79
C MET A 416 14.65 25.57 -2.03
N ILE A 417 14.86 26.89 -2.16
CA ILE A 417 15.63 27.46 -3.27
C ILE A 417 17.06 26.94 -3.26
N ALA A 418 17.75 27.01 -2.11
CA ALA A 418 19.10 26.47 -1.96
C ALA A 418 19.17 24.96 -2.28
N ALA A 419 18.17 24.19 -1.86
CA ALA A 419 18.07 22.77 -2.17
C ALA A 419 17.87 22.52 -3.68
N VAL A 420 17.04 23.32 -4.36
CA VAL A 420 16.86 23.23 -5.82
C VAL A 420 18.16 23.54 -6.56
N LEU A 421 18.89 24.60 -6.18
CA LEU A 421 20.21 24.91 -6.75
C LEU A 421 21.19 23.74 -6.60
N THR A 422 21.19 23.12 -5.41
CA THR A 422 22.02 21.92 -5.14
C THR A 422 21.61 20.74 -6.04
N GLY A 423 20.30 20.54 -6.24
CA GLY A 423 19.76 19.50 -7.11
C GLY A 423 20.17 19.68 -8.57
N VAL A 424 20.11 20.93 -9.08
CA VAL A 424 20.57 21.26 -10.43
C VAL A 424 22.04 20.89 -10.60
N ASN A 425 22.94 21.36 -9.73
CA ASN A 425 24.38 21.06 -9.83
C ASN A 425 24.70 19.56 -9.78
N ARG A 426 23.90 18.77 -9.06
CA ARG A 426 24.12 17.33 -8.93
C ARG A 426 23.60 16.54 -10.14
N ALA A 427 22.47 16.96 -10.73
CA ALA A 427 21.89 16.29 -11.89
C ALA A 427 22.58 16.71 -13.21
N PHE A 428 23.09 17.94 -13.28
CA PHE A 428 23.64 18.52 -14.50
C PHE A 428 24.75 17.71 -15.17
N PRO A 429 25.77 17.15 -14.46
CA PRO A 429 26.84 16.39 -15.08
C PRO A 429 26.38 15.09 -15.77
N TYR A 430 25.22 14.57 -15.40
CA TYR A 430 24.66 13.33 -15.93
C TYR A 430 23.59 13.56 -17.00
N ALA A 431 23.15 14.80 -17.17
CA ALA A 431 22.09 15.17 -18.06
C ALA A 431 22.62 15.44 -19.48
N LYS A 432 21.83 15.04 -20.48
CA LYS A 432 22.04 15.38 -21.88
C LYS A 432 20.81 16.16 -22.35
N ILE A 433 20.77 17.45 -21.98
CA ILE A 433 19.71 18.35 -22.40
C ILE A 433 20.07 18.92 -23.77
N ASP A 434 19.10 18.91 -24.68
CA ASP A 434 19.16 19.62 -25.96
C ASP A 434 19.36 21.13 -25.70
N ASP A 435 20.35 21.72 -26.36
CA ASP A 435 20.73 23.12 -26.13
C ASP A 435 19.54 24.07 -26.35
N ALA A 436 18.59 23.75 -27.25
CA ALA A 436 17.39 24.56 -27.47
C ALA A 436 16.41 24.59 -26.27
N VAL A 437 16.20 23.44 -25.63
CA VAL A 437 15.32 23.33 -24.44
C VAL A 437 15.97 24.07 -23.27
N PHE A 438 17.28 23.92 -23.15
CA PHE A 438 18.08 24.59 -22.14
C PHE A 438 18.06 26.12 -22.32
N GLU A 439 18.23 26.63 -23.54
CA GLU A 439 18.11 28.07 -23.84
C GLU A 439 16.75 28.62 -23.44
N THR A 440 15.66 27.91 -23.74
CA THR A 440 14.31 28.33 -23.37
C THR A 440 14.12 28.45 -21.85
N GLN A 441 14.68 27.49 -21.10
CA GLN A 441 14.65 27.52 -19.63
C GLN A 441 15.50 28.68 -19.10
N MET A 442 16.67 28.92 -19.69
CA MET A 442 17.55 30.01 -19.33
C MET A 442 16.92 31.38 -19.60
N ASP A 443 16.30 31.57 -20.77
CA ASP A 443 15.54 32.77 -21.12
C ASP A 443 14.40 33.05 -20.13
N THR A 444 13.75 32.00 -19.64
CA THR A 444 12.72 32.12 -18.61
C THR A 444 13.32 32.62 -17.30
N ILE A 445 14.47 32.11 -16.89
CA ILE A 445 15.18 32.58 -15.68
C ILE A 445 15.62 34.04 -15.85
N PHE A 446 16.16 34.42 -17.02
CA PHE A 446 16.51 35.82 -17.34
C PHE A 446 15.30 36.74 -17.36
N LYS A 447 14.14 36.31 -17.87
CA LYS A 447 12.92 37.13 -17.79
C LYS A 447 12.50 37.34 -16.33
N VAL A 448 12.67 36.33 -15.49
CA VAL A 448 12.36 36.44 -14.06
C VAL A 448 13.37 37.36 -13.35
N THR A 449 14.67 37.35 -13.67
CA THR A 449 15.64 38.29 -13.06
C THR A 449 15.27 39.75 -13.28
N HIS A 450 14.75 40.10 -14.46
CA HIS A 450 14.42 41.49 -14.83
C HIS A 450 13.04 41.96 -14.37
N SER A 451 12.12 41.03 -14.09
CA SER A 451 10.73 41.35 -13.73
C SER A 451 10.41 41.18 -12.25
N SER A 452 11.37 40.72 -11.45
CA SER A 452 11.17 40.39 -10.03
C SER A 452 11.92 41.34 -9.08
N ASN A 453 11.67 41.18 -7.77
CA ASN A 453 12.35 41.98 -6.76
C ASN A 453 13.85 41.61 -6.64
N PHE A 454 14.67 42.53 -6.13
CA PHE A 454 16.13 42.40 -6.06
C PHE A 454 16.64 41.06 -5.51
N ASN A 455 16.01 40.54 -4.44
CA ASN A 455 16.39 39.25 -3.84
C ASN A 455 16.12 38.07 -4.79
N THR A 456 15.01 38.11 -5.52
CA THR A 456 14.66 37.10 -6.53
C THR A 456 15.62 37.17 -7.72
N SER A 457 16.04 38.38 -8.12
CA SER A 457 17.05 38.60 -9.15
C SER A 457 18.42 38.01 -8.75
N ILE A 458 18.87 38.20 -7.50
CA ILE A 458 20.12 37.60 -7.01
C ILE A 458 20.05 36.06 -7.06
N GLN A 459 18.97 35.46 -6.56
CA GLN A 459 18.82 34.01 -6.54
C GLN A 459 18.79 33.40 -7.95
N ALA A 460 18.14 34.09 -8.89
CA ALA A 460 18.14 33.70 -10.30
C ALA A 460 19.51 33.87 -10.97
N LEU A 461 20.24 34.95 -10.68
CA LEU A 461 21.62 35.13 -11.14
C LEU A 461 22.57 34.07 -10.57
N GLN A 462 22.38 33.64 -9.32
CA GLN A 462 23.15 32.53 -8.73
C GLN A 462 22.96 31.22 -9.50
N LEU A 463 21.73 30.89 -9.90
CA LEU A 463 21.45 29.71 -10.73
C LEU A 463 22.13 29.83 -12.10
N ILE A 464 21.98 30.99 -12.77
CA ILE A 464 22.62 31.25 -14.06
C ILE A 464 24.14 31.07 -13.96
N GLN A 465 24.76 31.64 -12.93
CA GLN A 465 26.20 31.54 -12.70
C GLN A 465 26.66 30.10 -12.45
N GLN A 466 25.90 29.35 -11.64
CA GLN A 466 26.20 27.94 -11.38
C GLN A 466 26.17 27.14 -12.69
N ILE A 467 25.18 27.38 -13.53
CA ILE A 467 25.05 26.67 -14.79
C ILE A 467 26.12 27.10 -15.81
N SER A 468 26.40 28.40 -15.95
CA SER A 468 27.43 28.92 -16.87
C SER A 468 28.82 28.36 -16.54
N SER A 469 29.16 28.25 -15.25
CA SER A 469 30.43 27.65 -14.83
C SER A 469 30.55 26.16 -15.18
N SER A 470 29.44 25.43 -15.30
CA SER A 470 29.43 24.00 -15.65
C SER A 470 29.50 23.70 -17.16
N LYS A 471 28.98 24.57 -18.04
CA LYS A 471 29.01 24.38 -19.52
C LYS A 471 30.04 25.24 -20.25
N HIS A 472 30.71 26.18 -19.58
CA HIS A 472 31.37 27.32 -20.25
C HIS A 472 30.42 28.03 -21.25
N TYR A 473 29.10 28.00 -20.98
CA TYR A 473 28.10 28.58 -21.88
C TYR A 473 28.07 30.09 -21.63
N SER A 474 28.64 30.84 -22.58
CA SER A 474 28.55 32.29 -22.76
C SER A 474 28.73 33.14 -21.50
N SER A 475 29.99 33.35 -21.10
CA SER A 475 30.39 34.40 -20.16
C SER A 475 29.82 35.79 -20.55
N ASP A 476 29.68 36.07 -21.85
CA ASP A 476 29.33 37.41 -22.34
C ASP A 476 27.93 37.90 -21.96
N ARG A 477 26.92 37.01 -21.86
CA ARG A 477 25.56 37.39 -21.46
C ARG A 477 25.41 37.60 -19.95
N PHE A 478 26.20 36.88 -19.14
CA PHE A 478 26.20 37.06 -17.69
C PHE A 478 26.72 38.46 -17.33
N TYR A 479 27.85 38.87 -17.92
CA TYR A 479 28.44 40.18 -17.63
C TYR A 479 27.61 41.37 -18.16
N HIS A 480 26.84 41.21 -19.24
CA HIS A 480 25.94 42.27 -19.74
C HIS A 480 24.73 42.55 -18.84
N HIS A 481 24.31 41.60 -18.01
CA HIS A 481 23.12 41.73 -17.15
C HIS A 481 23.44 42.08 -15.69
N VAL A 482 24.73 42.11 -15.32
CA VAL A 482 25.20 42.46 -13.97
C VAL A 482 25.56 43.96 -13.86
N SER A 483 25.73 44.65 -14.99
CA SER A 483 25.80 46.12 -15.06
C SER A 483 24.41 46.73 -15.12
#